data_AF-A0A7S3J2Z2-F1
#
_entry.id   AF-A0A7S3J2Z2-F1
#
_cell.length_a   1.000
_cell.length_b   1.000
_cell.length_c   1.000
_cell.angle_alpha   90.00
_cell.angle_beta   90.00
_cell.angle_gamma   90.00
#
_symmetry.space_group_name_H-M   'P 1'
#
loop_
_entity.id
_entity.type
_entity.pdbx_description
1 polymer ?
#
loop_
_entity_poly.entity_id
_entity_poly.type
_entity_poly.pdbx_seq_one_letter_code
_entity_poly.pdbx_strand_id
1 'polypeptide(L)'
;MRYEQLAVLLPVLCIVPHIFAWKITRAHLNPAVTFGNLLRRDVKFGIPRFIVYTVCQIVGAFCGIWLTWWFYRGIRSLEIYRNAMGNYTYDECTFWEFITAGFFVLLHLLSTHPNTSVTNDYGVSAIIVGSFYGASVVFNGYWVG
;
A
#
# COMPACT_ATOMS: atom_id res chain seq x y z
N MET A 1 -8.03 13.01 16.85
CA MET A 1 -7.67 13.69 15.59
C MET A 1 -8.91 13.74 14.73
N ARG A 2 -9.25 14.89 14.10
CA ARG A 2 -10.36 14.96 13.14
C ARG A 2 -10.00 14.13 11.90
N TYR A 3 -10.96 13.43 11.30
CA TYR A 3 -10.76 12.58 10.11
C TYR A 3 -10.04 13.33 8.98
N GLU A 4 -10.34 14.63 8.84
CA GLU A 4 -9.70 15.54 7.88
C GLU A 4 -8.17 15.65 8.06
N GLN A 5 -7.66 15.60 9.29
CA GLN A 5 -6.22 15.65 9.56
C GLN A 5 -5.54 14.33 9.18
N LEU A 6 -6.22 13.20 9.42
CA LEU A 6 -5.76 11.87 9.01
C LEU A 6 -5.71 11.75 7.48
N ALA A 7 -6.71 12.27 6.76
CA ALA A 7 -6.75 12.26 5.29
C ALA A 7 -5.55 13.00 4.65
N VAL A 8 -5.00 14.01 5.33
CA VAL A 8 -3.81 14.76 4.84
C VAL A 8 -2.50 14.14 5.32
N LEU A 9 -2.46 13.60 6.54
CA LEU A 9 -1.25 13.01 7.11
C LEU A 9 -0.94 11.63 6.55
N LEU A 10 -1.94 10.79 6.30
CA LEU A 10 -1.74 9.41 5.88
C LEU A 10 -0.94 9.31 4.57
N PRO A 11 -1.22 10.13 3.53
CA PRO A 11 -0.42 10.07 2.31
C PRO A 11 1.03 10.47 2.52
N VAL A 12 1.29 11.44 3.40
CA VAL A 12 2.65 11.87 3.76
C VAL A 12 3.38 10.76 4.52
N LEU A 13 2.70 10.09 5.45
CA LEU A 13 3.25 8.96 6.20
C LEU A 13 3.56 7.76 5.30
N CYS A 14 2.75 7.51 4.27
CA CYS A 14 2.98 6.45 3.30
C CYS A 14 4.19 6.70 2.39
N ILE A 15 4.58 7.96 2.14
CA ILE A 15 5.77 8.30 1.35
C ILE A 15 7.06 7.87 2.05
N VAL A 16 7.12 8.01 3.38
CA VAL A 16 8.33 7.71 4.17
C VAL A 16 8.87 6.30 3.92
N PRO A 17 8.10 5.21 4.11
CA PRO A 17 8.60 3.86 3.85
C PRO A 17 8.93 3.64 2.36
N HIS A 18 8.23 4.31 1.44
CA HIS A 18 8.54 4.22 0.01
C HIS A 18 9.91 4.82 -0.30
N ILE A 19 10.24 6.01 0.23
CA ILE A 19 11.55 6.64 0.02
C ILE A 19 12.68 5.72 0.51
N PHE A 20 12.55 5.14 1.70
CA PHE A 20 13.58 4.25 2.25
C PHE A 20 13.71 2.94 1.45
N ALA A 21 12.58 2.34 1.05
CA ALA A 21 12.58 1.05 0.39
C ALA A 21 12.88 1.13 -1.12
N TRP A 22 12.72 2.29 -1.76
CA TRP A 22 12.76 2.41 -3.24
C TRP A 22 14.08 1.94 -3.85
N LYS A 23 15.22 2.39 -3.30
CA LYS A 23 16.53 2.03 -3.84
C LYS A 23 16.90 0.55 -3.63
N ILE A 24 16.32 -0.10 -2.62
CA ILE A 24 16.68 -1.46 -2.23
C ILE A 24 15.76 -2.48 -2.89
N THR A 25 14.44 -2.29 -2.77
CA THR A 25 13.42 -3.26 -3.17
C THR A 25 12.40 -2.69 -4.16
N ARG A 26 12.64 -1.49 -4.71
CA ARG A 26 11.66 -0.69 -5.47
C ARG A 26 10.38 -0.38 -4.68
N ALA A 27 10.39 -0.57 -3.36
CA ALA A 27 9.23 -0.39 -2.49
C ALA A 27 7.98 -1.13 -2.96
N HIS A 28 8.08 -2.45 -3.22
CA HIS A 28 6.89 -3.23 -3.59
C HIS A 28 5.76 -3.10 -2.57
N LEU A 29 6.09 -3.26 -1.27
CA LEU A 29 5.26 -3.07 -0.06
C LEU A 29 3.81 -3.62 -0.08
N ASN A 30 3.44 -4.34 -1.13
CA ASN A 30 2.13 -4.89 -1.40
C ASN A 30 2.30 -6.19 -2.23
N PRO A 31 1.65 -7.29 -1.84
CA PRO A 31 1.71 -8.55 -2.58
C PRO A 31 1.25 -8.43 -4.04
N ALA A 32 0.25 -7.60 -4.35
CA ALA A 32 -0.23 -7.37 -5.71
C ALA A 32 0.85 -6.73 -6.59
N VAL A 33 1.62 -5.77 -6.06
CA VAL A 33 2.77 -5.16 -6.76
C VAL A 33 3.87 -6.18 -7.00
N THR A 34 4.13 -7.03 -6.01
CA THR A 34 5.12 -8.11 -6.13
C THR A 34 4.69 -9.13 -7.19
N PHE A 35 3.40 -9.45 -7.24
CA PHE A 35 2.81 -10.31 -8.27
C PHE A 35 2.88 -9.67 -9.66
N GLY A 36 2.57 -8.39 -9.80
CA GLY A 36 2.74 -7.65 -11.05
C GLY A 36 4.19 -7.69 -11.57
N ASN A 37 5.16 -7.55 -10.68
CA ASN A 37 6.58 -7.68 -11.03
C ASN A 37 7.01 -9.12 -11.38
N LEU A 38 6.34 -10.15 -10.84
CA LEU A 38 6.55 -11.54 -11.24
C LEU A 38 6.04 -11.81 -12.67
N LEU A 39 4.92 -11.19 -13.06
CA LEU A 39 4.35 -11.33 -14.40
C LEU A 39 5.08 -10.49 -15.46
N ARG A 40 5.79 -9.45 -15.02
CA ARG A 40 6.56 -8.55 -15.87
C ARG A 40 7.76 -9.28 -16.50
N ARG A 41 7.98 -9.05 -17.81
CA ARG A 41 8.95 -9.81 -18.61
C ARG A 41 10.31 -9.13 -18.78
N ASP A 42 10.42 -7.83 -18.57
CA ASP A 42 11.66 -7.07 -18.79
C ASP A 42 12.62 -7.10 -17.60
N VAL A 43 12.18 -7.52 -16.42
CA VAL A 43 13.03 -7.72 -15.25
C VAL A 43 12.98 -9.17 -14.81
N LYS A 44 14.14 -9.78 -14.54
CA LYS A 44 14.21 -11.14 -13.98
C LYS A 44 13.78 -11.11 -12.50
N PHE A 45 12.47 -11.21 -12.26
CA PHE A 45 11.90 -11.41 -10.93
C PHE A 45 11.42 -12.87 -10.81
N GLY A 46 12.14 -13.67 -10.03
CA GLY A 46 11.85 -15.11 -9.89
C GLY A 46 10.85 -15.42 -8.77
N ILE A 47 10.23 -16.60 -8.86
CA ILE A 47 9.30 -17.14 -7.86
C ILE A 47 9.87 -17.12 -6.43
N PRO A 48 11.15 -17.46 -6.16
CA PRO A 48 11.69 -17.39 -4.80
C PRO A 48 11.65 -15.99 -4.19
N ARG A 49 11.93 -14.95 -5.00
CA ARG A 49 11.86 -13.56 -4.55
C ARG A 49 10.42 -13.14 -4.28
N PHE A 50 9.49 -13.56 -5.14
CA PHE A 50 8.06 -13.34 -4.94
C PHE A 50 7.58 -13.87 -3.57
N ILE A 51 7.94 -15.11 -3.24
CA ILE A 51 7.55 -15.73 -1.97
C ILE A 51 8.12 -14.95 -0.77
N VAL A 52 9.43 -14.66 -0.78
CA VAL A 52 10.09 -13.94 0.31
C VAL A 52 9.47 -12.55 0.51
N TYR A 53 9.27 -11.80 -0.58
CA TYR A 53 8.66 -10.47 -0.51
C TYR A 53 7.25 -10.53 0.07
N THR A 54 6.43 -11.46 -0.41
CA THR A 54 5.04 -11.62 0.02
C THR A 54 4.96 -11.98 1.51
N VAL A 55 5.79 -12.92 1.98
CA VAL A 55 5.84 -13.29 3.40
C VAL A 55 6.28 -12.11 4.27
N CYS A 56 7.34 -11.40 3.89
CA CYS A 56 7.80 -10.22 4.62
C CYS A 56 6.74 -9.10 4.67
N GLN A 57 5.99 -8.90 3.58
CA GLN A 57 4.91 -7.91 3.51
C GLN A 57 3.75 -8.27 4.44
N ILE A 58 3.32 -9.53 4.45
CA ILE A 58 2.26 -10.02 5.34
C ILE A 58 2.70 -9.89 6.80
N VAL A 59 3.92 -10.34 7.14
CA VAL A 59 4.47 -10.20 8.50
C VAL A 59 4.55 -8.73 8.91
N GLY A 60 5.05 -7.85 8.03
CA GLY A 60 5.10 -6.42 8.27
C GLY A 60 3.73 -5.80 8.54
N ALA A 61 2.70 -6.23 7.79
CA ALA A 61 1.32 -5.79 8.01
C ALA A 61 0.81 -6.20 9.41
N PHE A 62 1.01 -7.46 9.81
CA PHE A 62 0.64 -7.93 11.15
C PHE A 62 1.38 -7.18 12.25
N CYS A 63 2.69 -6.94 12.09
CA CYS A 63 3.47 -6.15 13.04
C CYS A 63 2.93 -4.72 13.17
N GLY A 64 2.56 -4.08 12.05
CA GLY A 64 1.97 -2.74 12.04
C GLY A 64 0.63 -2.68 12.78
N ILE A 65 -0.25 -3.66 12.54
CA ILE A 65 -1.54 -3.80 13.24
C ILE A 65 -1.30 -3.99 14.75
N TRP A 66 -0.38 -4.88 15.12
CA TRP A 66 -0.12 -5.18 16.53
C TRP A 66 0.52 -4.01 17.28
N LEU A 67 1.43 -3.28 16.63
CA LEU A 67 2.03 -2.06 17.18
C LEU A 67 0.97 -0.97 17.36
N THR A 68 0.09 -0.79 16.38
CA THR A 68 -1.04 0.15 16.47
C THR A 68 -1.93 -0.22 17.66
N TRP A 69 -2.33 -1.48 17.77
CA TRP A 69 -3.11 -1.95 18.91
C TRP A 69 -2.41 -1.68 20.24
N TRP A 70 -1.10 -1.94 20.34
CA TRP A 70 -0.32 -1.66 21.55
C TRP A 70 -0.37 -0.18 21.96
N PHE A 71 -0.21 0.75 21.03
CA PHE A 71 -0.27 2.19 21.29
C PHE A 71 -1.67 2.67 21.72
N TYR A 72 -2.74 2.05 21.20
CA TYR A 72 -4.13 2.46 21.45
C TYR A 72 -4.89 1.59 22.48
N ARG A 73 -4.17 0.72 23.22
CA ARG A 73 -4.71 -0.26 24.19
C ARG A 73 -5.74 0.29 25.19
N GLY A 74 -5.77 1.59 25.45
CA GLY A 74 -6.72 2.22 26.38
C GLY A 74 -8.09 2.59 25.81
N ILE A 75 -8.33 2.46 24.48
CA ILE A 75 -9.53 3.06 23.86
C ILE A 75 -10.43 2.06 23.09
N ARG A 76 -9.94 0.98 22.45
CA ARG A 76 -10.81 -0.02 21.76
C ARG A 76 -10.20 -1.43 21.64
N SER A 77 -11.06 -2.44 21.49
CA SER A 77 -10.73 -3.78 20.99
C SER A 77 -10.22 -3.69 19.53
N LEU A 78 -9.57 -4.76 19.04
CA LEU A 78 -9.18 -4.87 17.64
C LEU A 78 -10.46 -5.02 16.78
N GLU A 79 -11.09 -3.90 16.45
CA GLU A 79 -12.33 -3.88 15.68
C GLU A 79 -12.02 -3.98 14.20
N ILE A 80 -12.54 -5.03 13.57
CA ILE A 80 -12.63 -5.12 12.12
C ILE A 80 -13.65 -4.09 11.67
N TYR A 81 -13.33 -3.37 10.59
CA TYR A 81 -14.14 -2.27 10.06
C TYR A 81 -15.62 -2.68 9.90
N ARG A 82 -16.53 -1.80 10.36
CA ARG A 82 -17.98 -1.89 10.20
C ARG A 82 -18.48 -0.57 9.64
N ASN A 83 -19.47 -0.61 8.76
CA ASN A 83 -20.08 0.60 8.23
C ASN A 83 -20.89 1.36 9.30
N ALA A 84 -21.41 2.55 8.95
CA ALA A 84 -22.24 3.37 9.83
C ALA A 84 -23.49 2.65 10.41
N MET A 85 -23.93 1.56 9.78
CA MET A 85 -25.06 0.72 10.22
C MET A 85 -24.62 -0.48 11.08
N GLY A 86 -23.32 -0.66 11.34
CA GLY A 86 -22.77 -1.76 12.12
C GLY A 86 -22.60 -3.08 11.35
N ASN A 87 -22.82 -3.08 10.04
CA ASN A 87 -22.64 -4.25 9.17
C ASN A 87 -21.20 -4.37 8.70
N TYR A 88 -20.78 -5.62 8.47
CA TYR A 88 -19.49 -5.88 7.84
C TYR A 88 -19.61 -5.72 6.32
N THR A 89 -18.79 -4.83 5.77
CA THR A 89 -18.75 -4.52 4.33
C THR A 89 -17.60 -5.26 3.64
N TYR A 90 -17.54 -6.58 3.83
CA TYR A 90 -16.42 -7.39 3.32
C TYR A 90 -16.34 -7.36 1.79
N ASP A 91 -17.48 -7.40 1.12
CA ASP A 91 -17.63 -7.33 -0.32
C ASP A 91 -17.18 -5.98 -0.89
N GLU A 92 -17.65 -4.88 -0.30
CA GLU A 92 -17.26 -3.53 -0.71
C GLU A 92 -15.77 -3.29 -0.46
N CYS A 93 -15.25 -3.66 0.73
CA CYS A 93 -13.82 -3.57 1.05
C CYS A 93 -12.97 -4.34 0.03
N THR A 94 -13.37 -5.57 -0.29
CA THR A 94 -12.63 -6.43 -1.22
C THR A 94 -12.64 -5.86 -2.63
N PHE A 95 -13.78 -5.32 -3.08
CA PHE A 95 -13.90 -4.68 -4.38
C PHE A 95 -13.00 -3.45 -4.50
N TRP A 96 -13.03 -2.57 -3.50
CA TRP A 96 -12.19 -1.37 -3.47
C TRP A 96 -10.70 -1.69 -3.38
N GLU A 97 -10.33 -2.69 -2.58
CA GLU A 97 -8.93 -3.16 -2.52
C GLU A 97 -8.47 -3.70 -3.88
N PHE A 98 -9.30 -4.48 -4.57
CA PHE A 98 -8.96 -5.03 -5.88
C PHE A 98 -8.73 -3.93 -6.94
N ILE A 99 -9.66 -2.97 -7.05
CA ILE A 99 -9.57 -1.88 -8.03
C ILE A 99 -8.35 -0.99 -7.74
N THR A 100 -8.19 -0.57 -6.50
CA THR A 100 -7.14 0.35 -6.07
C THR A 100 -5.76 -0.31 -6.15
N ALA A 101 -5.65 -1.59 -5.78
CA ALA A 101 -4.42 -2.37 -5.98
C ALA A 101 -4.07 -2.51 -7.47
N GLY A 102 -5.07 -2.71 -8.35
CA GLY A 102 -4.86 -2.76 -9.80
C GLY A 102 -4.21 -1.48 -10.35
N PHE A 103 -4.75 -0.31 -10.00
CA PHE A 103 -4.16 0.97 -10.39
C PHE A 103 -2.77 1.19 -9.78
N PHE A 104 -2.60 0.81 -8.51
CA PHE A 104 -1.31 0.94 -7.83
C PHE A 104 -0.23 0.09 -8.50
N VAL A 105 -0.55 -1.15 -8.87
CA VAL A 105 0.34 -2.04 -9.64
C VAL A 105 0.72 -1.40 -10.96
N LEU A 106 -0.25 -0.89 -11.73
CA LEU A 106 0.02 -0.24 -13.00
C LEU A 106 0.96 0.97 -12.84
N LEU A 107 0.67 1.86 -11.89
CA LEU A 107 1.50 3.03 -11.63
C LEU A 107 2.93 2.62 -11.23
N HIS A 108 3.08 1.61 -10.37
CA HIS A 108 4.37 1.10 -9.94
C HIS A 108 5.17 0.53 -11.12
N LEU A 109 4.55 -0.29 -11.96
CA LEU A 109 5.21 -0.88 -13.13
C LEU A 109 5.63 0.21 -14.13
N LEU A 110 4.76 1.19 -14.39
CA LEU A 110 5.09 2.32 -15.27
C LEU A 110 6.25 3.16 -14.72
N SER A 111 6.28 3.38 -13.40
CA SER A 111 7.32 4.17 -12.71
C SER A 111 8.66 3.45 -12.55
N THR A 112 8.71 2.15 -12.82
CA THR A 112 9.92 1.33 -12.68
C THR A 112 10.42 0.79 -14.02
N HIS A 113 9.70 1.04 -15.11
CA HIS A 113 10.08 0.61 -16.45
C HIS A 113 10.86 1.72 -17.18
N PRO A 114 11.99 1.39 -17.84
CA PRO A 114 12.93 2.38 -18.38
C PRO A 114 12.32 3.31 -19.43
N ASN A 115 11.34 2.84 -20.21
CA ASN A 115 10.76 3.62 -21.31
C ASN A 115 9.48 4.37 -20.94
N THR A 116 8.84 4.04 -19.82
CA THR A 116 7.55 4.62 -19.43
C THR A 116 7.63 5.43 -18.14
N SER A 117 8.76 5.35 -17.42
CA SER A 117 8.95 6.15 -16.22
C SER A 117 9.01 7.63 -16.59
N VAL A 118 8.28 8.43 -15.83
CA VAL A 118 8.27 9.90 -15.95
C VAL A 118 9.62 10.51 -15.59
N THR A 119 10.41 9.82 -14.76
CA THR A 119 11.69 10.29 -14.24
C THR A 119 12.66 9.13 -14.01
N ASN A 120 13.95 9.42 -14.12
CA ASN A 120 15.01 8.49 -13.73
C ASN A 120 15.45 8.70 -12.26
N ASP A 121 14.96 9.75 -11.61
CA ASP A 121 15.27 10.03 -10.21
C ASP A 121 14.45 9.12 -9.28
N TYR A 122 15.17 8.29 -8.52
CA TYR A 122 14.58 7.35 -7.56
C TYR A 122 13.72 8.03 -6.48
N GLY A 123 14.12 9.21 -6.00
CA GLY A 123 13.36 9.95 -5.00
C GLY A 123 12.04 10.45 -5.56
N VAL A 124 12.06 10.98 -6.79
CA VAL A 124 10.84 11.48 -7.44
C VAL A 124 9.87 10.33 -7.74
N SER A 125 10.34 9.19 -8.26
CA SER A 125 9.47 8.02 -8.45
C SER A 125 8.89 7.49 -7.13
N ALA A 126 9.67 7.48 -6.05
CA ALA A 126 9.21 7.07 -4.72
C ALA A 126 8.12 8.00 -4.17
N ILE A 127 8.27 9.31 -4.37
CA ILE A 127 7.25 10.29 -4.00
C ILE A 127 5.97 10.06 -4.80
N ILE A 128 6.06 9.93 -6.12
CA ILE A 128 4.87 9.71 -6.98
C ILE A 128 4.10 8.47 -6.54
N VAL A 129 4.77 7.33 -6.40
CA VAL A 129 4.13 6.06 -6.04
C VAL A 129 3.65 6.07 -4.59
N GLY A 130 4.44 6.61 -3.65
CA GLY A 130 4.06 6.72 -2.25
C GLY A 130 2.87 7.67 -2.02
N SER A 131 2.83 8.80 -2.73
CA SER A 131 1.70 9.74 -2.68
C SER A 131 0.43 9.12 -3.24
N PHE A 132 0.52 8.40 -4.37
CA PHE A 132 -0.63 7.71 -4.94
C PHE A 132 -1.17 6.63 -4.00
N TYR A 133 -0.30 5.80 -3.42
CA TYR A 133 -0.69 4.79 -2.44
C TYR A 133 -1.37 5.44 -1.22
N GLY A 134 -0.77 6.51 -0.72
CA GLY A 134 -1.33 7.32 0.34
C GLY A 134 -2.74 7.82 0.06
N ALA A 135 -2.92 8.48 -1.08
CA ALA A 135 -4.22 8.98 -1.53
C ALA A 135 -5.25 7.86 -1.73
N SER A 136 -4.79 6.72 -2.25
CA SER A 136 -5.59 5.50 -2.46
C SER A 136 -6.15 4.93 -1.16
N VAL A 137 -5.33 4.84 -0.11
CA VAL A 137 -5.78 4.37 1.21
C VAL A 137 -6.80 5.33 1.82
N VAL A 138 -6.57 6.64 1.69
CA VAL A 138 -7.52 7.66 2.15
C VAL A 138 -8.84 7.56 1.38
N PHE A 139 -8.77 7.44 0.06
CA PHE A 139 -9.94 7.29 -0.80
C PHE A 139 -10.76 6.04 -0.44
N ASN A 140 -10.12 4.88 -0.32
CA ASN A 140 -10.78 3.66 0.13
C ASN A 140 -11.43 3.85 1.52
N GLY A 141 -10.75 4.54 2.44
CA GLY A 141 -11.28 4.85 3.77
C GLY A 141 -12.53 5.75 3.75
N TYR A 142 -12.69 6.62 2.75
CA TYR A 142 -13.86 7.50 2.62
C TYR A 142 -15.08 6.78 2.03
N TRP A 143 -14.89 5.89 1.06
CA TRP A 143 -15.99 5.24 0.33
C TRP A 143 -16.50 3.98 0.99
N VAL A 144 -15.68 3.34 1.83
CA VAL A 144 -16.10 2.25 2.69
C VAL A 144 -16.73 2.81 4.00
N GLY A 145 -16.55 4.12 4.25
CA GLY A 145 -17.06 4.99 5.33
C GLY A 145 -18.57 5.10 5.47
#